data_AF-A0AA88RAP4-F1
#
_entry.id   AF-A0AA88RAP4-F1
#
_cell.length_a   1.000
_cell.length_b   1.000
_cell.length_c   1.000
_cell.angle_alpha   90.00
_cell.angle_beta   90.00
_cell.angle_gamma   90.00
#
_symmetry.space_group_name_H-M   'P 1'
#
loop_
_entity.id
_entity.type
_entity.pdbx_description
1 polymer ?
#
loop_
_entity_poly.entity_id
_entity_poly.type
_entity_poly.pdbx_seq_one_letter_code
_entity_poly.pdbx_strand_id
1 'polypeptide(L)'
;VPFGYSRKDVILIGVGVTIAGIGLKSGLEFYGVDPLQAGNVVQLVLVLGLTIGWISTYIFRVSNKEMTYAQQLRDYENKVMQKRLDGLTEAELEALLEQVEEDKRRLASGEKLN
;
A
#
# COMPACT_ATOMS: atom_id res chain seq x y z
N VAL A 1 -7.09 4.93 16.36
CA VAL A 1 -7.53 4.70 14.96
C VAL A 1 -6.63 5.54 14.08
N PRO A 2 -6.03 4.99 13.01
CA PRO A 2 -5.25 5.78 12.06
C PRO A 2 -6.12 6.86 11.39
N PHE A 3 -5.48 7.94 10.94
CA PHE A 3 -6.12 9.05 10.24
C PHE A 3 -6.87 8.56 8.99
N GLY A 4 -8.06 9.10 8.74
CA GLY A 4 -8.89 8.77 7.57
C GLY A 4 -9.99 7.72 7.84
N TYR A 5 -10.05 7.17 9.05
CA TYR A 5 -11.03 6.14 9.43
C TYR A 5 -12.07 6.62 10.46
N SER A 6 -11.91 7.82 11.03
CA SER A 6 -12.87 8.37 11.98
C SER A 6 -13.79 9.42 11.33
N ARG A 7 -15.00 9.60 11.87
CA ARG A 7 -16.00 10.55 11.34
C ARG A 7 -15.45 11.97 11.19
N LYS A 8 -14.66 12.42 12.17
CA LYS A 8 -14.01 13.73 12.14
C LYS A 8 -13.00 13.86 11.00
N ASP A 9 -12.28 12.78 10.67
CA ASP A 9 -11.27 12.80 9.61
C ASP A 9 -11.95 12.88 8.24
N VAL A 10 -13.06 12.16 8.05
CA VAL A 10 -13.87 12.25 6.83
C VAL A 10 -14.40 13.67 6.62
N ILE A 11 -14.91 14.30 7.68
CA ILE A 11 -15.38 15.69 7.62
C ILE A 11 -14.21 16.64 7.32
N LEU A 12 -13.06 16.46 7.97
CA LEU A 12 -11.87 17.29 7.76
C LEU A 12 -11.37 17.21 6.31
N ILE A 13 -11.31 16.00 5.74
CA ILE A 13 -10.93 15.79 4.34
C ILE A 13 -11.94 16.44 3.40
N GLY A 14 -13.24 16.25 3.64
CA GLY A 14 -14.30 16.87 2.85
C GLY A 14 -14.18 18.39 2.81
N VAL A 15 -14.04 19.02 3.98
CA VAL A 15 -13.82 20.47 4.10
C VAL A 15 -12.52 20.90 3.41
N GLY A 16 -11.44 20.15 3.58
CA GLY A 16 -10.16 20.43 2.94
C GLY A 16 -10.25 20.42 1.41
N VAL A 17 -10.91 19.41 0.83
CA VAL A 17 -11.14 19.31 -0.62
C VAL A 17 -12.01 20.47 -1.12
N THR A 18 -13.06 20.84 -0.38
CA THR A 18 -13.90 22.00 -0.73
C THR A 18 -13.10 23.30 -0.73
N ILE A 19 -12.31 23.56 0.32
CA ILE A 19 -11.45 24.74 0.40
C ILE A 19 -10.43 24.74 -0.73
N ALA A 20 -9.82 23.60 -1.05
CA ALA A 20 -8.89 23.46 -2.16
C ALA A 20 -9.56 23.79 -3.51
N GLY A 21 -10.79 23.32 -3.74
CA GLY A 21 -11.56 23.64 -4.94
C GLY A 21 -11.89 25.13 -5.06
N ILE A 22 -12.29 25.77 -3.96
CA ILE A 22 -12.52 27.22 -3.90
C ILE A 22 -11.22 27.97 -4.20
N GLY A 23 -10.13 27.60 -3.52
CA GLY A 23 -8.81 28.21 -3.71
C GLY A 23 -8.31 28.08 -5.15
N LEU A 24 -8.51 26.93 -5.78
CA LEU A 24 -8.16 26.73 -7.19
C LEU A 24 -8.98 27.62 -8.12
N LYS A 25 -10.31 27.71 -7.90
CA LYS A 25 -11.19 28.59 -8.68
C LYS A 25 -10.79 30.05 -8.53
N SER A 26 -10.66 30.53 -7.30
CA SER A 26 -10.26 31.91 -7.01
C SER A 26 -8.86 32.23 -7.53
N GLY A 27 -7.94 31.26 -7.49
CA GLY A 27 -6.62 31.39 -8.11
C GLY A 27 -6.72 31.59 -9.62
N LEU A 28 -7.49 30.75 -10.32
CA LEU A 28 -7.72 30.89 -11.76
C LEU A 28 -8.36 32.23 -12.12
N GLU A 29 -9.36 32.67 -11.36
CA GLU A 29 -10.00 33.99 -11.54
C GLU A 29 -9.01 35.14 -11.32
N PHE A 30 -8.12 35.03 -10.33
CA PHE A 30 -7.06 36.01 -10.09
C PHE A 30 -6.08 36.12 -11.27
N TYR A 31 -5.81 35.03 -11.98
CA TYR A 31 -5.01 35.02 -13.21
C TYR A 31 -5.80 35.50 -14.45
N GLY A 32 -7.05 35.94 -14.29
CA GLY A 32 -7.87 36.51 -15.35
C GLY A 32 -8.70 35.50 -16.14
N VAL A 33 -8.86 34.27 -15.64
CA VAL A 33 -9.77 33.29 -16.23
C VAL A 33 -11.21 33.67 -15.91
N ASP A 34 -12.09 33.58 -16.91
CA ASP A 34 -13.52 33.82 -16.72
C ASP A 34 -14.11 32.88 -15.65
N PRO A 35 -15.00 33.37 -14.75
CA PRO A 35 -15.56 32.57 -13.66
C PRO A 35 -16.24 31.26 -14.09
N LEU A 36 -16.89 31.24 -15.25
CA LEU A 36 -17.55 30.03 -15.77
C LEU A 36 -16.50 29.01 -16.24
N GLN A 37 -15.46 29.47 -16.94
CA GLN A 37 -14.36 28.62 -17.38
C GLN A 37 -13.56 28.09 -16.19
N ALA A 38 -13.26 28.94 -15.20
CA ALA A 38 -12.58 28.55 -13.98
C ALA A 38 -13.35 27.44 -13.24
N GLY A 39 -14.67 27.57 -13.13
CA GLY A 39 -15.54 26.53 -12.56
C GLY A 39 -15.42 25.18 -13.28
N ASN A 40 -15.48 25.18 -14.62
CA ASN A 40 -15.35 23.96 -15.42
C ASN A 40 -13.99 23.29 -15.24
N VAL A 41 -12.91 24.07 -15.19
CA VAL A 41 -11.55 23.55 -14.96
C VAL A 41 -11.45 22.91 -13.58
N VAL A 42 -11.91 23.59 -12.53
CA VAL A 42 -11.89 23.02 -11.17
C VAL A 42 -12.69 21.72 -11.10
N GLN A 43 -13.87 21.67 -11.72
CA GLN A 43 -14.67 20.46 -11.77
C GLN A 43 -13.93 19.32 -12.46
N LEU A 44 -13.35 19.57 -13.62
CA LEU A 44 -12.61 18.56 -14.37
C LEU A 44 -11.40 18.06 -13.58
N VAL A 45 -10.63 18.95 -12.96
CA VAL A 45 -9.46 18.60 -12.15
C VAL A 45 -9.85 17.78 -10.93
N LEU A 46 -10.87 18.20 -10.17
CA LEU A 46 -11.28 17.47 -8.97
C LEU A 46 -11.87 16.11 -9.30
N VAL A 47 -12.78 16.03 -10.29
CA VAL A 47 -13.43 14.77 -10.66
C VAL A 47 -12.42 13.78 -11.25
N LEU A 48 -11.60 14.22 -12.20
CA LEU A 48 -10.60 13.33 -12.80
C LEU A 48 -9.49 13.00 -11.82
N GLY A 49 -9.00 13.97 -11.04
CA GLY A 49 -7.96 13.75 -10.04
C GLY A 49 -8.37 12.75 -8.96
N LEU A 50 -9.58 12.88 -8.42
CA LEU A 50 -10.12 11.93 -7.44
C LEU A 50 -10.37 10.56 -8.07
N THR A 51 -10.92 10.50 -9.29
CA THR A 51 -11.15 9.24 -9.99
C THR A 51 -9.84 8.49 -10.26
N ILE A 52 -8.83 9.19 -10.79
CA ILE A 52 -7.51 8.62 -11.04
C ILE A 52 -6.88 8.18 -9.72
N GLY A 53 -6.86 9.03 -8.70
CA GLY A 53 -6.31 8.69 -7.39
C GLY A 53 -6.98 7.45 -6.79
N TRP A 54 -8.31 7.35 -6.89
CA TRP A 54 -9.08 6.20 -6.41
C TRP A 54 -8.74 4.92 -7.19
N ILE A 55 -8.70 4.97 -8.52
CA ILE A 55 -8.33 3.82 -9.36
C ILE A 55 -6.89 3.40 -9.10
N SER A 56 -5.96 4.36 -8.92
CA SER A 56 -4.58 4.06 -8.57
C SER A 56 -4.50 3.24 -7.29
N THR A 57 -5.34 3.52 -6.28
CA THR A 57 -5.36 2.68 -5.05
C THR A 57 -5.68 1.21 -5.36
N TYR A 58 -6.51 0.92 -6.36
CA TYR A 58 -6.79 -0.44 -6.78
C TYR A 58 -5.56 -1.08 -7.43
N ILE A 59 -4.91 -0.36 -8.35
CA ILE A 59 -3.70 -0.84 -9.05
C ILE A 59 -2.59 -1.17 -8.03
N PHE A 60 -2.32 -0.27 -7.08
CA PHE A 60 -1.29 -0.48 -6.05
C PHE A 60 -1.59 -1.72 -5.19
N ARG A 61 -2.83 -1.92 -4.75
CA ARG A 61 -3.21 -3.12 -3.97
C ARG A 61 -3.02 -4.40 -4.76
N VAL A 62 -3.37 -4.40 -6.06
CA VAL A 62 -3.17 -5.55 -6.95
C VAL A 62 -1.68 -5.83 -7.14
N SER A 63 -0.88 -4.81 -7.46
CA SER A 63 0.57 -4.96 -7.66
C SER A 63 1.29 -5.47 -6.41
N ASN A 64 0.90 -5.00 -5.21
CA ASN A 64 1.47 -5.43 -3.94
C ASN A 64 0.96 -6.80 -3.46
N LYS A 65 0.06 -7.45 -4.21
CA LYS A 65 -0.63 -8.69 -3.80
C LYS A 65 -1.33 -8.56 -2.44
N GLU A 66 -1.78 -7.36 -2.08
CA GLU A 66 -2.66 -7.11 -0.92
C GLU A 66 -4.11 -7.47 -1.27
N MET A 67 -4.27 -8.69 -1.80
CA MET A 67 -5.55 -9.29 -2.14
C MET A 67 -5.85 -10.38 -1.13
N THR A 68 -7.13 -10.49 -0.78
CA THR A 68 -7.63 -11.38 0.27
C THR A 68 -7.06 -12.78 0.19
N TYR A 69 -7.05 -13.41 -1.00
CA TYR A 69 -6.53 -14.76 -1.16
C TYR A 69 -5.01 -14.87 -0.94
N ALA A 70 -4.24 -13.94 -1.49
CA ALA A 70 -2.77 -13.96 -1.37
C ALA A 70 -2.31 -13.71 0.07
N GLN A 71 -3.04 -12.87 0.81
CA GLN A 71 -2.80 -12.62 2.23
C GLN A 71 -3.18 -13.84 3.07
N GLN A 72 -4.37 -14.42 2.85
CA GLN A 72 -4.82 -15.62 3.55
C GLN A 72 -3.88 -16.81 3.35
N LEU A 73 -3.39 -17.03 2.13
CA LEU A 73 -2.46 -18.11 1.84
C LEU A 73 -1.13 -17.94 2.61
N ARG A 74 -0.53 -16.74 2.55
CA ARG A 74 0.70 -16.44 3.31
C ARG A 74 0.49 -16.62 4.82
N ASP A 75 -0.62 -16.13 5.35
CA ASP A 75 -0.92 -16.25 6.78
C ASP A 75 -1.11 -17.70 7.20
N TYR A 76 -1.76 -18.50 6.35
CA TYR A 76 -1.92 -19.94 6.57
C TYR A 76 -0.57 -20.66 6.52
N GLU A 77 0.24 -20.44 5.49
CA GLU A 77 1.57 -21.03 5.35
C GLU A 77 2.48 -20.68 6.54
N ASN A 78 2.48 -19.42 6.96
CA ASN A 78 3.24 -18.97 8.13
C ASN A 78 2.80 -19.67 9.41
N LYS A 79 1.49 -19.79 9.65
CA LYS A 79 0.96 -20.48 10.83
C LYS A 79 1.28 -21.97 10.82
N VAL A 80 1.21 -22.62 9.65
CA VAL A 80 1.59 -24.03 9.51
C VAL A 80 3.08 -24.21 9.78
N MET A 81 3.93 -23.34 9.22
CA MET A 81 5.37 -23.38 9.44
C MET A 81 5.72 -23.19 10.92
N GLN A 82 5.12 -22.21 11.61
CA GLN A 82 5.30 -22.03 13.05
C GLN A 82 4.90 -23.28 13.84
N LYS A 83 3.75 -23.88 13.54
CA LYS A 83 3.31 -25.11 14.21
C LYS A 83 4.26 -26.29 13.97
N ARG A 84 4.94 -26.34 12.82
CA ARG A 84 5.99 -27.35 12.55
C ARG A 84 7.24 -27.07 13.39
N LEU A 85 7.67 -25.82 13.49
CA LEU A 85 8.81 -25.41 14.31
C LEU A 85 8.58 -25.65 15.80
N ASP A 86 7.41 -25.28 16.31
CA ASP A 86 7.01 -25.49 17.71
C ASP A 86 6.85 -26.98 18.06
N GLY A 87 6.64 -27.82 17.05
CA GLY A 87 6.51 -29.27 17.19
C GLY A 87 7.82 -30.05 17.09
N LEU A 88 8.94 -29.41 16.73
CA LEU A 88 10.26 -30.02 16.67
C LEU A 88 10.92 -29.97 18.05
N THR A 89 11.69 -31.01 18.39
CA THR A 89 12.50 -30.99 19.62
C THR A 89 13.67 -30.00 19.47
N GLU A 90 14.18 -29.44 20.58
CA GLU A 90 15.29 -28.46 20.53
C GLU A 90 16.50 -28.98 19.75
N ALA A 91 16.80 -30.28 19.85
CA ALA A 91 17.88 -30.92 19.10
C ALA A 91 17.66 -30.95 17.57
N GLU A 92 16.42 -31.12 17.12
CA GLU A 92 16.08 -31.12 15.69
C GLU A 92 16.05 -29.69 15.12
N LEU A 93 15.63 -28.71 15.92
CA LEU A 93 15.65 -27.30 15.55
C LEU A 93 17.10 -26.79 15.40
N GLU A 94 17.98 -27.17 16.32
CA GLU A 94 19.39 -26.81 16.30
C GLU A 94 20.11 -27.43 15.08
N ALA A 95 19.80 -28.69 14.75
CA ALA A 95 20.32 -29.35 13.54
C ALA A 95 19.81 -28.70 12.22
N LEU A 96 18.57 -28.22 12.18
CA LEU A 96 18.04 -27.49 11.03
C LEU A 96 18.68 -26.10 10.88
N LEU A 97 18.94 -25.40 11.99
CA LEU A 97 19.64 -24.12 11.98
C LEU A 97 21.09 -24.28 11.49
N GLU A 98 21.77 -25.34 11.93
CA GLU A 98 23.12 -25.67 11.48
C GLU A 98 23.16 -25.96 9.96
N GLN A 99 22.22 -26.76 9.44
CA GLN A 99 22.10 -27.01 7.99
C GLN A 99 21.86 -25.72 7.19
N VAL A 100 20.96 -24.86 7.65
CA VAL A 100 20.67 -23.58 6.97
C VAL A 100 21.90 -22.67 6.96
N GLU A 101 22.68 -22.63 8.05
CA GLU A 101 23.93 -21.87 8.08
C GLU A 101 25.02 -22.46 7.18
N GLU A 102 25.13 -23.78 7.08
CA GLU A 102 26.03 -24.44 6.14
C GLU A 102 25.66 -24.14 4.68
N ASP A 103 24.38 -24.24 4.32
CA ASP A 103 23.89 -23.93 2.97
C ASP A 103 24.07 -22.46 2.62
N LYS A 104 23.82 -21.55 3.58
CA LYS A 104 24.06 -20.12 3.39
C LYS A 104 25.54 -19.80 3.21
N ARG A 105 26.44 -20.50 3.94
CA ARG A 105 27.89 -20.43 3.74
C ARG A 105 28.29 -20.97 2.37
N ARG A 106 27.74 -22.11 1.92
CA ARG A 106 27.99 -22.66 0.57
C ARG A 106 27.57 -21.70 -0.55
N LEU A 107 26.37 -21.11 -0.45
CA LEU A 107 25.86 -20.12 -1.40
C LEU A 107 26.70 -18.85 -1.42
N ALA A 108 27.16 -18.37 -0.26
CA ALA A 108 28.05 -17.20 -0.16
C ALA A 108 29.48 -17.48 -0.64
N SER A 109 29.93 -18.73 -0.55
CA SER A 109 31.27 -19.17 -0.98
C SER A 109 31.39 -19.34 -2.49
N GLY A 110 30.30 -19.15 -3.24
CA GLY A 110 30.34 -19.10 -4.70
C GLY A 110 30.83 -20.42 -5.31
N GLU A 111 30.16 -21.53 -5.00
CA GLU A 111 30.31 -22.75 -5.78
C GLU A 111 29.68 -22.50 -7.16
N LYS A 112 30.48 -21.87 -8.02
CA LYS A 112 30.28 -21.84 -9.47
C LYS A 112 30.47 -23.27 -9.98
N LEU A 113 29.41 -24.05 -9.93
CA LEU A 113 29.32 -25.27 -10.73
C LEU A 113 28.99 -24.87 -12.17
N ASN A 114 30.00 -25.08 -13.03
CA ASN A 114 29.86 -25.15 -14.48
C ASN A 114 28.81 -26.18 -14.91
#